data_AF-A0A931V4W4-F1
#
_entry.id   AF-A0A931V4W4-F1
#
_cell.length_a   1.000
_cell.length_b   1.000
_cell.length_c   1.000
_cell.angle_alpha   90.00
_cell.angle_beta   90.00
_cell.angle_gamma   90.00
#
_symmetry.space_group_name_H-M   'P 1'
#
loop_
_entity.id
_entity.type
_entity.pdbx_description
1 polymer ?
#
loop_
_entity_poly.entity_id
_entity_poly.type
_entity_poly.pdbx_seq_one_letter_code
_entity_poly.pdbx_strand_id
1 'polypeptide(L)'
;MNLRDLLALYAVLGVACAVAVLRRASPRGVGAGVSAIVPVPLWPLWAPFALAPSRGRALAPSRGGPIVARIERALADAVDAAEGTPMSGVFTRATATRISAEVAHVARRVADLGALGAQNGFDREASARRLAELERSGASERAIATARLQYESLERLTQLRAADARALEDLADLLEALRTQLVLARYAGSSADGASAMVTEVWARLEGLGVVLDQGAA
;
A
#
# COMPACT_ATOMS: atom_id res chain seq x y z
N MET A 1 36.72 -22.35 -24.80
CA MET A 1 35.31 -22.28 -25.25
C MET A 1 35.31 -21.62 -26.62
N ASN A 2 34.80 -22.30 -27.64
CA ASN A 2 34.80 -21.77 -29.00
C ASN A 2 33.72 -20.68 -29.14
N LEU A 3 33.96 -19.70 -30.02
CA LEU A 3 32.99 -18.65 -30.34
C LEU A 3 31.62 -19.23 -30.74
N ARG A 4 31.64 -20.42 -31.37
CA ARG A 4 30.45 -21.20 -31.74
C ARG A 4 29.65 -21.70 -30.53
N ASP A 5 30.31 -22.11 -29.45
CA ASP A 5 29.62 -22.53 -28.22
C ASP A 5 28.96 -21.34 -27.52
N LEU A 6 29.62 -20.18 -27.53
CA LEU A 6 29.07 -18.95 -26.97
C LEU A 6 27.81 -18.50 -27.74
N LEU A 7 27.87 -18.58 -29.07
CA LEU A 7 26.74 -18.29 -29.95
C LEU A 7 25.57 -19.26 -29.75
N ALA A 8 25.88 -20.56 -29.62
CA ALA A 8 24.87 -21.59 -29.34
C ALA A 8 24.19 -21.36 -27.98
N LEU A 9 24.97 -21.00 -26.95
CA LEU A 9 24.44 -20.74 -25.61
C LEU A 9 23.53 -19.50 -25.59
N TYR A 10 23.94 -18.43 -26.29
CA TYR A 10 23.12 -17.23 -26.44
C TYR A 10 21.83 -17.50 -27.22
N ALA A 11 21.91 -18.32 -28.27
CA ALA A 11 20.73 -18.71 -29.06
C ALA A 11 19.73 -19.52 -28.21
N VAL A 12 20.21 -20.50 -27.45
CA VAL A 12 19.36 -21.31 -26.57
C VAL A 12 18.73 -20.46 -25.47
N LEU A 13 19.49 -19.54 -24.87
CA LEU A 13 18.99 -18.64 -23.84
C LEU A 13 17.95 -17.66 -24.40
N GLY A 14 18.19 -17.13 -25.60
CA GLY A 14 17.24 -16.27 -26.31
C GLY A 14 15.94 -16.99 -26.64
N VAL A 15 16.01 -18.24 -27.12
CA VAL A 15 14.83 -19.06 -27.40
C VAL A 15 14.06 -19.38 -26.12
N ALA A 16 14.74 -19.73 -25.03
CA ALA A 16 14.09 -19.98 -23.74
C ALA A 16 13.34 -18.75 -23.20
N CYS A 17 13.94 -17.56 -23.30
CA CYS A 17 13.30 -16.29 -22.94
C CYS A 17 12.10 -15.96 -23.84
N ALA A 18 12.23 -16.14 -25.16
CA ALA A 18 11.15 -15.89 -26.10
C ALA A 18 9.94 -16.80 -25.82
N VAL A 19 10.19 -18.09 -25.55
CA VAL A 19 9.14 -19.05 -25.19
C VAL A 19 8.47 -18.67 -23.86
N ALA A 20 9.23 -18.23 -22.86
CA ALA A 20 8.67 -17.79 -21.57
C ALA A 20 7.76 -16.55 -21.71
N VAL A 21 8.14 -15.59 -22.56
CA VAL A 21 7.33 -14.38 -22.85
C VAL A 21 6.07 -14.74 -23.62
N LEU A 22 6.17 -15.58 -24.67
CA LEU A 22 5.01 -16.03 -25.43
C LEU A 22 4.02 -16.81 -24.56
N ARG A 23 4.50 -17.61 -23.60
CA ARG A 23 3.63 -18.35 -22.66
C ARG A 23 2.97 -17.45 -21.62
N ARG A 24 3.55 -16.28 -21.30
CA ARG A 24 2.95 -15.28 -20.39
C ARG A 24 1.94 -14.37 -21.07
N ALA A 25 2.03 -14.18 -22.38
CA ALA A 25 1.04 -13.46 -23.16
C ALA A 25 -0.23 -14.32 -23.33
N SER A 26 -1.15 -14.24 -22.36
CA SER A 26 -2.51 -14.78 -22.54
C SER A 26 -3.23 -14.03 -23.67
N PRO A 27 -4.01 -14.71 -24.53
CA PRO A 27 -4.67 -14.10 -25.67
C PRO A 27 -5.86 -13.27 -25.19
N ARG A 28 -5.65 -11.97 -24.95
CA ARG A 28 -6.73 -10.98 -24.89
C ARG A 28 -6.37 -9.80 -25.79
N GLY A 29 -6.91 -9.82 -27.01
CA GLY A 29 -6.97 -8.68 -27.91
C GLY A 29 -6.29 -8.92 -29.27
N VAL A 30 -7.08 -8.88 -30.33
CA VAL A 30 -6.70 -9.13 -31.75
C VAL A 30 -6.02 -7.90 -32.39
N GLY A 31 -5.25 -7.12 -31.61
CA GLY A 31 -4.81 -5.77 -32.02
C GLY A 31 -3.32 -5.47 -31.92
N ALA A 32 -2.43 -6.46 -31.77
CA ALA A 32 -1.01 -6.23 -31.48
C ALA A 32 -0.07 -6.88 -32.51
N GLY A 33 -0.37 -6.72 -33.81
CA GLY A 33 0.31 -7.43 -34.90
C GLY A 33 1.59 -6.78 -35.46
N VAL A 34 2.09 -5.64 -34.95
CA VAL A 34 3.24 -4.96 -35.60
C VAL A 34 4.34 -4.47 -34.65
N SER A 35 4.19 -4.57 -33.32
CA SER A 35 5.23 -4.07 -32.38
C SER A 35 5.95 -5.20 -31.63
N ALA A 36 6.59 -6.11 -32.36
CA ALA A 36 7.36 -7.21 -31.76
C ALA A 36 8.82 -7.30 -32.23
N ILE A 37 9.24 -6.49 -33.22
CA ILE A 37 10.61 -6.56 -33.78
C ILE A 37 11.56 -5.55 -33.11
N VAL A 38 11.03 -4.45 -32.55
CA VAL A 38 11.83 -3.39 -31.90
C VAL A 38 12.49 -3.80 -30.56
N PRO A 39 11.93 -4.69 -29.70
CA PRO A 39 12.57 -5.01 -28.43
C PRO A 39 13.67 -6.08 -28.53
N VAL A 40 13.80 -6.78 -29.65
CA VAL A 40 14.77 -7.88 -29.82
C VAL A 40 16.24 -7.41 -29.72
N PRO A 41 16.67 -6.27 -30.30
CA PRO A 41 18.05 -5.80 -30.10
C PRO A 41 18.27 -5.07 -28.76
N LEU A 42 17.20 -4.66 -28.06
CA LEU A 42 17.28 -3.86 -26.83
C LEU A 42 17.18 -4.70 -25.54
N TRP A 43 17.22 -6.02 -25.64
CA TRP A 43 17.10 -6.92 -24.50
C TRP A 43 18.26 -6.86 -23.48
N PRO A 44 19.55 -6.60 -23.83
CA PRO A 44 20.63 -6.62 -22.84
C PRO A 44 20.54 -5.42 -21.89
N LEU A 45 19.95 -4.31 -22.36
CA LEU A 45 19.82 -3.08 -21.59
C LEU A 45 18.67 -3.15 -20.56
N TRP A 46 17.62 -3.94 -20.85
CA TRP A 46 16.47 -4.11 -19.96
C TRP A 46 16.48 -5.43 -19.17
N ALA A 47 17.28 -6.42 -19.56
CA ALA A 47 17.45 -7.69 -18.84
C ALA A 47 17.75 -7.53 -17.34
N PRO A 48 18.66 -6.65 -16.87
CA PRO A 48 18.90 -6.51 -15.43
C PRO A 48 17.71 -5.90 -14.67
N PHE A 49 16.88 -5.08 -15.33
CA PHE A 49 15.65 -4.53 -14.73
C PHE A 49 14.49 -5.53 -14.75
N ALA A 50 14.44 -6.42 -15.73
CA ALA A 50 13.44 -7.49 -15.84
C ALA A 50 13.77 -8.72 -14.97
N LEU A 51 15.05 -8.98 -14.73
CA LEU A 51 15.57 -10.04 -13.86
C LEU A 51 15.76 -9.60 -12.40
N ALA A 52 15.69 -8.29 -12.12
CA ALA A 52 15.48 -7.84 -10.76
C ALA A 52 14.25 -8.58 -10.23
N PRO A 53 14.36 -9.33 -9.11
CA PRO A 53 13.23 -10.06 -8.58
C PRO A 53 12.11 -9.05 -8.40
N SER A 54 11.07 -9.19 -9.21
CA SER A 54 9.83 -8.47 -8.99
C SER A 54 9.42 -8.86 -7.59
N ARG A 55 9.65 -7.96 -6.62
CA ARG A 55 9.17 -8.10 -5.25
C ARG A 55 7.76 -8.60 -5.38
N GLY A 56 7.54 -9.82 -4.89
CA GLY A 56 6.46 -10.68 -5.33
C GLY A 56 5.19 -9.88 -5.51
N ARG A 57 4.63 -9.94 -6.72
CA ARG A 57 3.18 -9.81 -6.87
C ARG A 57 2.61 -10.99 -6.07
N ALA A 58 2.45 -10.76 -4.77
CA ALA A 58 1.76 -11.64 -3.87
C ALA A 58 0.41 -11.93 -4.53
N LEU A 59 0.15 -13.20 -4.78
CA LEU A 59 -1.18 -13.72 -5.05
C LEU A 59 -2.09 -13.13 -3.98
N ALA A 60 -3.07 -12.34 -4.41
CA ALA A 60 -3.88 -11.48 -3.56
C ALA A 60 -4.47 -12.27 -2.37
N PRO A 61 -4.02 -12.02 -1.13
CA PRO A 61 -4.88 -12.29 0.01
C PRO A 61 -6.05 -11.30 -0.07
N SER A 62 -7.24 -11.72 0.36
CA SER A 62 -8.46 -10.91 0.36
C SER A 62 -8.16 -9.45 0.73
N ARG A 63 -8.53 -8.57 -0.19
CA ARG A 63 -8.28 -7.12 -0.18
C ARG A 63 -8.72 -6.51 1.16
N GLY A 64 -7.77 -5.95 1.90
CA GLY A 64 -8.02 -5.19 3.11
C GLY A 64 -8.33 -6.07 4.33
N GLY A 65 -7.59 -5.89 5.43
CA GLY A 65 -7.90 -6.56 6.70
C GLY A 65 -9.33 -6.25 7.19
N PRO A 66 -9.77 -6.85 8.31
CA PRO A 66 -11.15 -6.71 8.81
C PRO A 66 -11.62 -5.25 8.98
N ILE A 67 -10.71 -4.33 9.29
CA ILE A 67 -10.98 -2.89 9.41
C ILE A 67 -11.36 -2.27 8.05
N VAL A 68 -10.65 -2.61 6.97
CA VAL A 68 -10.94 -2.08 5.62
C VAL A 68 -12.30 -2.58 5.14
N ALA A 69 -12.61 -3.86 5.36
CA ALA A 69 -13.92 -4.42 5.03
C ALA A 69 -15.05 -3.76 5.85
N ARG A 70 -14.79 -3.38 7.11
CA ARG A 70 -15.72 -2.61 7.94
C ARG A 70 -15.98 -1.22 7.36
N ILE A 71 -14.91 -0.52 6.97
CA ILE A 71 -14.98 0.80 6.31
C ILE A 71 -15.78 0.72 4.99
N GLU A 72 -15.44 -0.23 4.12
CA GLU A 72 -16.12 -0.38 2.81
C GLU A 72 -17.62 -0.65 2.98
N ARG A 73 -18.00 -1.47 3.97
CA ARG A 73 -19.41 -1.72 4.30
C ARG A 73 -20.09 -0.46 4.81
N ALA A 74 -19.48 0.24 5.77
CA ALA A 74 -20.03 1.48 6.32
C ALA A 74 -20.21 2.56 5.23
N LEU A 75 -19.28 2.66 4.28
CA LEU A 75 -19.38 3.56 3.13
C LEU A 75 -20.54 3.19 2.20
N ALA A 76 -20.69 1.90 1.87
CA ALA A 76 -21.78 1.43 1.02
C ALA A 76 -23.14 1.73 1.68
N ASP A 77 -23.30 1.38 2.94
CA ASP A 77 -24.52 1.64 3.71
C ASP A 77 -24.81 3.14 3.84
N ALA A 78 -23.77 3.97 3.99
CA ALA A 78 -23.91 5.43 4.05
C ALA A 78 -24.38 6.03 2.72
N VAL A 79 -23.88 5.54 1.59
CA VAL A 79 -24.35 5.96 0.25
C VAL A 79 -25.82 5.60 0.06
N ASP A 80 -26.20 4.38 0.41
CA ASP A 80 -27.59 3.90 0.30
C ASP A 80 -28.53 4.66 1.25
N ALA A 81 -28.06 5.04 2.44
CA ALA A 81 -28.82 5.85 3.39
C ALA A 81 -29.00 7.30 2.91
N ALA A 82 -28.00 7.88 2.24
CA ALA A 82 -28.05 9.23 1.71
C ALA A 82 -28.94 9.37 0.46
N GLU A 83 -29.18 8.28 -0.28
CA GLU A 83 -29.99 8.30 -1.49
C GLU A 83 -31.43 8.79 -1.22
N GLY A 84 -31.90 9.74 -2.04
CA GLY A 84 -33.23 10.34 -1.89
C GLY A 84 -33.35 11.35 -0.73
N THR A 85 -32.27 11.63 0.00
CA THR A 85 -32.24 12.64 1.07
C THR A 85 -31.55 13.93 0.59
N PRO A 86 -31.73 15.07 1.30
CA PRO A 86 -30.96 16.29 1.05
C PRO A 86 -29.43 16.10 1.14
N MET A 87 -28.97 15.04 1.81
CA MET A 87 -27.55 14.70 1.94
C MET A 87 -26.93 14.07 0.69
N SER A 88 -27.74 13.67 -0.30
CA SER A 88 -27.26 13.09 -1.56
C SER A 88 -26.33 14.04 -2.34
N GLY A 89 -26.43 15.35 -2.13
CA GLY A 89 -25.51 16.34 -2.71
C GLY A 89 -24.14 16.41 -2.00
N VAL A 90 -24.08 16.04 -0.72
CA VAL A 90 -22.87 16.13 0.11
C VAL A 90 -22.13 14.79 0.12
N PHE A 91 -22.85 13.69 0.32
CA PHE A 91 -22.29 12.35 0.38
C PHE A 91 -22.73 11.51 -0.82
N THR A 92 -21.89 11.52 -1.86
CA THR A 92 -22.15 10.83 -3.12
C THR A 92 -21.39 9.50 -3.20
N ARG A 93 -21.79 8.63 -4.14
CA ARG A 93 -21.02 7.42 -4.49
C ARG A 93 -19.59 7.77 -4.94
N ALA A 94 -19.39 8.91 -5.60
CA ALA A 94 -18.05 9.37 -5.98
C ALA A 94 -17.20 9.72 -4.75
N THR A 95 -17.78 10.42 -3.76
CA THR A 95 -17.15 10.71 -2.47
C THR A 95 -16.73 9.43 -1.76
N ALA A 96 -17.65 8.47 -1.61
CA ALA A 96 -17.36 7.18 -0.98
C ALA A 96 -16.27 6.38 -1.71
N THR A 97 -16.27 6.40 -3.05
CA THR A 97 -15.23 5.75 -3.86
C THR A 97 -13.86 6.37 -3.62
N ARG A 98 -13.79 7.71 -3.52
CA ARG A 98 -12.54 8.41 -3.22
C ARG A 98 -12.02 8.07 -1.82
N ILE A 99 -12.89 8.08 -0.82
CA ILE A 99 -12.53 7.67 0.56
C ILE A 99 -12.00 6.23 0.56
N SER A 100 -12.69 5.30 -0.11
CA SER A 100 -12.27 3.90 -0.23
C SER A 100 -10.88 3.76 -0.87
N ALA A 101 -10.59 4.54 -1.93
CA ALA A 101 -9.29 4.52 -2.59
C ALA A 101 -8.16 4.97 -1.65
N GLU A 102 -8.37 6.04 -0.88
CA GLU A 102 -7.40 6.53 0.11
C GLU A 102 -7.19 5.51 1.24
N VAL A 103 -8.27 4.94 1.76
CA VAL A 103 -8.21 3.88 2.78
C VAL A 103 -7.43 2.67 2.28
N ALA A 104 -7.66 2.25 1.03
CA ALA A 104 -6.93 1.15 0.42
C ALA A 104 -5.43 1.48 0.25
N HIS A 105 -5.09 2.74 -0.03
CA HIS A 105 -3.71 3.21 -0.10
C HIS A 105 -3.02 3.11 1.27
N VAL A 106 -3.63 3.67 2.32
CA VAL A 106 -3.09 3.64 3.69
C VAL A 106 -2.99 2.20 4.22
N ALA A 107 -4.02 1.38 3.99
CA ALA A 107 -3.99 -0.03 4.40
C ALA A 107 -2.86 -0.81 3.73
N ARG A 108 -2.54 -0.50 2.48
CA ARG A 108 -1.39 -1.09 1.78
C ARG A 108 -0.07 -0.66 2.43
N ARG A 109 0.07 0.63 2.77
CA ARG A 109 1.24 1.15 3.49
C ARG A 109 1.44 0.45 4.84
N VAL A 110 0.38 0.29 5.63
CA VAL A 110 0.42 -0.46 6.90
C VAL A 110 0.88 -1.90 6.69
N ALA A 111 0.35 -2.57 5.67
CA ALA A 111 0.73 -3.94 5.33
C ALA A 111 2.19 -4.03 4.89
N ASP A 112 2.66 -3.08 4.06
CA ASP A 112 4.05 -3.00 3.60
C ASP A 112 5.01 -2.76 4.78
N LEU A 113 4.68 -1.84 5.69
CA LEU A 113 5.46 -1.59 6.91
C LEU A 113 5.46 -2.82 7.84
N GLY A 114 4.33 -3.53 7.94
CA GLY A 114 4.25 -4.78 8.69
C GLY A 114 5.12 -5.89 8.08
N ALA A 115 5.10 -6.00 6.74
CA ALA A 115 5.94 -6.96 6.02
C ALA A 115 7.43 -6.63 6.10
N LEU A 116 7.80 -5.35 6.13
CA LEU A 116 9.18 -4.91 6.40
C LEU A 116 9.61 -5.31 7.81
N GLY A 117 8.78 -5.07 8.82
CA GLY A 117 9.09 -5.46 10.21
C GLY A 117 9.26 -6.96 10.43
N ALA A 118 8.67 -7.80 9.58
CA ALA A 118 8.82 -9.25 9.62
C ALA A 118 10.13 -9.75 8.95
N GLN A 119 10.88 -8.90 8.25
CA GLN A 119 12.13 -9.28 7.60
C GLN A 119 13.31 -9.29 8.58
N ASN A 120 14.21 -10.26 8.41
CA ASN A 120 15.47 -10.33 9.15
C ASN A 120 16.27 -9.03 8.93
N GLY A 121 16.55 -8.30 10.01
CA GLY A 121 17.24 -7.01 9.99
C GLY A 121 16.37 -5.81 10.36
N PHE A 122 15.05 -5.96 10.37
CA PHE A 122 14.09 -4.94 10.81
C PHE A 122 13.40 -5.28 12.15
N ASP A 123 13.91 -6.29 12.85
CA ASP A 123 13.46 -6.63 14.20
C ASP A 123 13.95 -5.58 15.20
N ARG A 124 13.00 -4.73 15.65
CA ARG A 124 13.20 -3.70 16.68
C ARG A 124 13.79 -4.30 17.96
N GLU A 125 13.26 -5.43 18.42
CA GLU A 125 13.70 -6.01 19.69
C GLU A 125 15.11 -6.59 19.56
N ALA A 126 15.44 -7.22 18.45
CA ALA A 126 16.81 -7.68 18.19
C ALA A 126 17.78 -6.49 18.11
N SER A 127 17.38 -5.38 17.48
CA SER A 127 18.18 -4.15 17.43
C SER A 127 18.40 -3.55 18.83
N ALA A 128 17.36 -3.52 19.67
CA ALA A 128 17.45 -3.07 21.06
C ALA A 128 18.40 -3.95 21.89
N ARG A 129 18.26 -5.28 21.78
CA ARG A 129 19.16 -6.25 22.45
C ARG A 129 20.60 -6.06 22.02
N ARG A 130 20.85 -5.86 20.72
CA ARG A 130 22.18 -5.62 20.16
C ARG A 130 22.78 -4.30 20.67
N LEU A 131 22.00 -3.23 20.72
CA LEU A 131 22.47 -1.95 21.27
C LEU A 131 22.86 -2.10 22.75
N ALA A 132 22.01 -2.73 23.56
CA ALA A 132 22.29 -2.97 24.98
C ALA A 132 23.51 -3.87 25.20
N GLU A 133 23.74 -4.86 24.33
CA GLU A 133 24.95 -5.69 24.37
C GLU A 133 26.22 -4.88 24.04
N LEU A 134 26.18 -4.03 23.00
CA LEU A 134 27.30 -3.17 22.62
C LEU A 134 27.65 -2.15 23.72
N GLU A 135 26.64 -1.60 24.38
CA GLU A 135 26.81 -0.70 25.52
C GLU A 135 27.41 -1.43 26.74
N ARG A 136 26.94 -2.65 27.04
CA ARG A 136 27.47 -3.46 28.16
C ARG A 136 28.91 -3.96 27.94
N SER A 137 29.25 -4.33 26.71
CA SER A 137 30.57 -4.86 26.35
C SER A 137 31.63 -3.76 26.18
N GLY A 138 31.26 -2.48 26.27
CA GLY A 138 32.18 -1.36 26.08
C GLY A 138 32.72 -1.29 24.65
N ALA A 139 31.88 -1.62 23.66
CA ALA A 139 32.25 -1.53 22.25
C ALA A 139 32.66 -0.09 21.87
N SER A 140 33.32 0.06 20.71
CA SER A 140 33.73 1.39 20.25
C SER A 140 32.54 2.34 20.13
N GLU A 141 32.75 3.62 20.46
CA GLU A 141 31.71 4.66 20.43
C GLU A 141 31.00 4.73 19.07
N ARG A 142 31.77 4.58 17.98
CA ARG A 142 31.24 4.52 16.61
C ARG A 142 30.25 3.37 16.41
N ALA A 143 30.53 2.19 16.97
CA ALA A 143 29.65 1.02 16.85
C ALA A 143 28.34 1.23 17.63
N ILE A 144 28.43 1.81 18.83
CA ILE A 144 27.26 2.16 19.66
C ILE A 144 26.41 3.21 18.95
N ALA A 145 27.01 4.28 18.43
CA ALA A 145 26.30 5.33 17.69
C ALA A 145 25.55 4.78 16.47
N THR A 146 26.19 3.89 15.70
CA THR A 146 25.56 3.24 14.54
C THR A 146 24.37 2.37 14.95
N ALA A 147 24.53 1.56 16.01
CA ALA A 147 23.45 0.71 16.51
C ALA A 147 22.27 1.53 17.06
N ARG A 148 22.54 2.67 17.70
CA ARG A 148 21.51 3.58 18.19
C ARG A 148 20.70 4.21 17.06
N LEU A 149 21.38 4.69 16.00
CA LEU A 149 20.70 5.23 14.81
C LEU A 149 19.82 4.17 14.13
N GLN A 150 20.29 2.92 14.03
CA GLN A 150 19.48 1.83 13.50
C GLN A 150 18.25 1.57 14.37
N TYR A 151 18.42 1.48 15.69
CA TYR A 151 17.30 1.28 16.62
C TYR A 151 16.27 2.40 16.53
N GLU A 152 16.69 3.66 16.54
CA GLU A 152 15.80 4.82 16.40
C GLU A 152 15.06 4.81 15.06
N SER A 153 15.71 4.40 13.98
CA SER A 153 15.07 4.31 12.66
C SER A 153 13.97 3.24 12.66
N LEU A 154 14.24 2.07 13.23
CA LEU A 154 13.24 0.99 13.39
C LEU A 154 12.10 1.41 14.33
N GLU A 155 12.41 2.20 15.36
CA GLU A 155 11.41 2.75 16.27
C GLU A 155 10.44 3.66 15.54
N ARG A 156 10.96 4.61 14.75
CA ARG A 156 10.15 5.54 13.96
C ARG A 156 9.25 4.80 12.97
N LEU A 157 9.76 3.77 12.30
CA LEU A 157 8.94 2.94 11.39
C LEU A 157 7.81 2.21 12.13
N THR A 158 8.09 1.69 13.32
CA THR A 158 7.10 1.01 14.15
C THR A 158 6.00 1.97 14.62
N GLN A 159 6.40 3.17 15.05
CA GLN A 159 5.48 4.23 15.47
C GLN A 159 4.61 4.71 14.30
N LEU A 160 5.20 4.91 13.11
CA LEU A 160 4.46 5.28 11.91
C LEU A 160 3.40 4.23 11.55
N ARG A 161 3.77 2.94 11.54
CA ARG A 161 2.82 1.84 11.29
C ARG A 161 1.68 1.82 12.30
N ALA A 162 2.00 2.02 13.59
CA ALA A 162 1.00 2.04 14.65
C ALA A 162 0.04 3.24 14.54
N ALA A 163 0.57 4.41 14.19
CA ALA A 163 -0.23 5.61 13.96
C ALA A 163 -1.20 5.41 12.77
N ASP A 164 -0.72 4.89 11.65
CA ASP A 164 -1.56 4.60 10.49
C ASP A 164 -2.66 3.56 10.79
N ALA A 165 -2.30 2.48 11.50
CA ALA A 165 -3.27 1.46 11.89
C ALA A 165 -4.37 2.06 12.79
N ARG A 166 -3.99 2.89 13.75
CA ARG A 166 -4.94 3.56 14.65
C ARG A 166 -5.84 4.55 13.92
N ALA A 167 -5.28 5.31 12.99
CA ALA A 167 -6.07 6.24 12.19
C ALA A 167 -7.10 5.52 11.30
N LEU A 168 -6.81 4.32 10.81
CA LEU A 168 -7.79 3.48 10.12
C LEU A 168 -8.91 3.00 11.06
N GLU A 169 -8.60 2.65 12.30
CA GLU A 169 -9.60 2.29 13.32
C GLU A 169 -10.52 3.48 13.64
N ASP A 170 -9.94 4.64 13.92
CA ASP A 170 -10.68 5.88 14.20
C ASP A 170 -11.59 6.27 13.02
N LEU A 171 -11.08 6.16 11.79
CA LEU A 171 -11.87 6.44 10.57
C LEU A 171 -13.05 5.47 10.42
N ALA A 172 -12.83 4.20 10.74
CA ALA A 172 -13.88 3.21 10.70
C ALA A 172 -15.00 3.50 11.71
N ASP A 173 -14.65 3.98 12.92
CA ASP A 173 -15.62 4.39 13.93
C ASP A 173 -16.38 5.67 13.50
N LEU A 174 -15.69 6.65 12.90
CA LEU A 174 -16.31 7.86 12.34
C LEU A 174 -17.30 7.55 11.23
N LEU A 175 -16.99 6.60 10.35
CA LEU A 175 -17.88 6.21 9.25
C LEU A 175 -19.12 5.44 9.75
N GLU A 176 -19.00 4.66 10.83
CA GLU A 176 -20.16 4.04 11.49
C GLU A 176 -21.08 5.07 12.15
N ALA A 177 -20.50 6.10 12.78
CA ALA A 177 -21.26 7.23 13.29
C ALA A 177 -21.96 8.00 12.16
N LEU A 178 -21.26 8.24 11.04
CA LEU A 178 -21.83 8.88 9.84
C LEU A 178 -23.01 8.07 9.28
N ARG A 179 -22.83 6.76 9.11
CA ARG A 179 -23.90 5.86 8.66
C ARG A 179 -25.13 5.98 9.56
N THR A 180 -24.94 5.96 10.88
CA THR A 180 -26.04 6.06 11.85
C THR A 180 -26.79 7.39 11.72
N GLN A 181 -26.09 8.52 11.58
CA GLN A 181 -26.75 9.81 11.41
C GLN A 181 -27.46 9.96 10.06
N LEU A 182 -26.91 9.40 8.97
CA LEU A 182 -27.58 9.42 7.67
C LEU A 182 -28.88 8.61 7.70
N VAL A 183 -28.86 7.45 8.34
CA VAL A 183 -30.07 6.65 8.56
C VAL A 183 -31.09 7.44 9.39
N LEU A 184 -30.67 8.07 10.48
CA LEU A 184 -31.55 8.91 11.29
C LEU A 184 -32.14 10.08 10.48
N ALA A 185 -31.32 10.79 9.70
CA ALA A 185 -31.76 11.90 8.86
C ALA A 185 -32.81 11.46 7.83
N ARG A 186 -32.65 10.25 7.26
CA ARG A 186 -33.60 9.67 6.31
C ARG A 186 -34.99 9.44 6.92
N TYR A 187 -35.07 9.01 8.18
CA TYR A 187 -36.35 8.71 8.84
C TYR A 187 -36.94 9.89 9.62
N ALA A 188 -36.10 10.73 10.23
CA ALA A 188 -36.52 11.85 11.05
C ALA A 188 -36.75 13.14 10.26
N GLY A 189 -36.28 13.21 9.00
CA GLY A 189 -36.29 14.44 8.20
C GLY A 189 -35.47 15.59 8.81
N SER A 190 -34.53 15.27 9.71
CA SER A 190 -33.76 16.26 10.49
C SER A 190 -32.70 16.97 9.65
N SER A 191 -32.20 18.13 10.14
CA SER A 191 -31.23 18.94 9.42
C SER A 191 -29.90 18.19 9.19
N ALA A 192 -29.35 18.43 8.00
CA ALA A 192 -28.11 17.88 7.45
C ALA A 192 -26.84 18.26 8.23
N ASP A 193 -26.94 19.12 9.24
CA ASP A 193 -25.79 19.81 9.85
C ASP A 193 -24.83 18.85 10.55
N GLY A 194 -25.36 17.86 11.30
CA GLY A 194 -24.53 16.86 11.99
C GLY A 194 -23.76 15.96 11.02
N ALA A 195 -24.41 15.55 9.93
CA ALA A 195 -23.79 14.69 8.92
C ALA A 195 -22.75 15.46 8.09
N SER A 196 -22.97 16.74 7.80
CA SER A 196 -21.97 17.59 7.13
C SER A 196 -20.72 17.82 7.98
N ALA A 197 -20.87 18.03 9.29
CA ALA A 197 -19.74 18.16 10.21
C ALA A 197 -18.87 16.88 10.24
N MET A 198 -19.50 15.70 10.27
CA MET A 198 -18.76 14.44 10.23
C MET A 198 -18.09 14.16 8.88
N VAL A 199 -18.70 14.54 7.75
CA VAL A 199 -18.03 14.44 6.44
C VAL A 199 -16.78 15.32 6.40
N THR A 200 -16.84 16.52 6.98
CA THR A 200 -15.67 17.40 7.11
C THR A 200 -14.58 16.78 7.99
N GLU A 201 -14.96 16.19 9.13
CA GLU A 201 -14.01 15.49 10.01
C GLU A 201 -13.38 14.27 9.31
N VAL A 202 -14.18 13.47 8.57
CA VAL A 202 -13.68 12.34 7.76
C VAL A 202 -12.62 12.82 6.76
N TRP A 203 -12.88 13.94 6.07
CA TRP A 203 -11.90 14.54 5.17
C TRP A 203 -10.65 15.04 5.89
N ALA A 204 -10.79 15.74 7.02
CA ALA A 204 -9.65 16.20 7.81
C ALA A 204 -8.76 15.03 8.28
N ARG A 205 -9.35 13.89 8.64
CA ARG A 205 -8.62 12.67 9.00
C ARG A 205 -7.91 12.04 7.81
N LEU A 206 -8.56 12.00 6.65
CA LEU A 206 -7.94 11.51 5.41
C LEU A 206 -6.80 12.41 4.95
N GLU A 207 -6.95 13.72 5.05
CA GLU A 207 -5.88 14.68 4.75
C GLU A 207 -4.72 14.53 5.73
N GLY A 208 -5.00 14.36 7.03
CA GLY A 208 -3.98 14.03 8.04
C GLY A 208 -3.19 12.75 7.72
N LEU A 209 -3.85 11.74 7.13
CA LEU A 209 -3.22 10.50 6.66
C LEU A 209 -2.34 10.70 5.42
N GLY A 210 -2.66 11.71 4.59
CA GLY A 210 -1.96 12.06 3.35
C GLY A 210 -0.78 13.02 3.55
N VAL A 211 -0.89 14.03 4.41
CA VAL A 211 0.13 15.08 4.62
C VAL A 211 1.45 14.52 5.17
N VAL A 212 1.42 13.41 5.90
CA VAL A 212 2.64 12.72 6.37
C VAL A 212 3.48 12.17 5.20
N LEU A 213 2.91 11.95 4.01
CA LEU A 213 3.62 11.43 2.84
C LEU A 213 4.52 12.47 2.16
N ASP A 214 4.19 13.76 2.24
CA ASP A 214 4.89 14.80 1.47
C ASP A 214 6.12 15.35 2.20
N GLN A 215 6.19 15.19 3.53
CA GLN A 215 7.31 15.68 4.34
C GLN A 215 8.53 14.74 4.38
N GLY A 216 8.42 13.52 3.84
CA GLY A 216 9.52 12.54 3.79
C GLY A 216 10.33 12.52 2.48
N ALA A 217 9.99 13.38 1.51
CA ALA A 217 10.61 13.42 0.18
C ALA A 217 11.44 14.70 -0.09
N ALA A 218 11.74 15.49 0.95
CA ALA A 218 12.57 16.70 0.88
C ALA A 218 13.96 16.48 1.47
#